data_AF-A0AA38CWB3-F1
#
_entry.id   AF-A0AA38CWB3-F1
#
_cell.length_a   1.000
_cell.length_b   1.000
_cell.length_c   1.000
_cell.angle_alpha   90.00
_cell.angle_beta   90.00
_cell.angle_gamma   90.00
#
_symmetry.space_group_name_H-M   'P 1'
#
loop_
_entity.id
_entity.type
_entity.pdbx_description
1 polymer ?
#
loop_
_entity_poly.entity_id
_entity_poly.type
_entity_poly.pdbx_seq_one_letter_code
_entity_poly.pdbx_strand_id
1 'polypeptide(L)'
;MTENGDLFGVVAEALGVERVQVLRAPTDRFEAAREQWDDGNNFLAVSPGVVLGYERNTTTNRFLADHGIEVVPLVGSELGRGRGGPRCMSCPIERAPA
;
A
#
# COMPACT_ATOMS: atom_id res chain seq x y z
N MET A 1 9.94 19.62 5.72
CA MET A 1 8.60 19.31 5.17
C MET A 1 7.80 18.71 6.30
N THR A 2 6.72 19.36 6.73
CA THR A 2 5.88 18.93 7.85
C THR A 2 4.74 18.08 7.31
N GLU A 3 4.33 17.05 8.05
CA GLU A 3 3.18 16.23 7.68
C GLU A 3 1.90 17.08 7.66
N ASN A 4 1.04 16.87 6.65
CA ASN A 4 -0.26 17.53 6.59
C ASN A 4 -1.24 16.82 7.51
N GLY A 5 -1.56 17.43 8.66
CA GLY A 5 -2.48 16.88 9.65
C GLY A 5 -3.93 16.75 9.17
N ASP A 6 -4.34 17.56 8.20
CA ASP A 6 -5.74 17.62 7.75
C ASP A 6 -6.06 16.60 6.64
N LEU A 7 -5.03 16.02 6.01
CA LEU A 7 -5.17 15.17 4.82
C LEU A 7 -6.18 14.03 5.02
N PHE A 8 -6.03 13.28 6.11
CA PHE A 8 -6.87 12.10 6.34
C PHE A 8 -8.30 12.47 6.75
N GLY A 9 -8.50 13.63 7.39
CA GLY A 9 -9.82 14.15 7.72
C GLY A 9 -10.61 14.51 6.46
N VAL A 10 -9.98 15.26 5.55
CA VAL A 10 -10.59 15.64 4.27
C VAL A 10 -10.92 14.41 3.41
N VAL A 11 -10.04 13.40 3.40
CA VAL A 11 -10.32 12.14 2.66
C VAL A 11 -11.49 11.37 3.28
N ALA A 12 -11.60 11.31 4.61
CA ALA A 12 -12.72 10.65 5.28
C ALA A 12 -14.06 11.32 4.95
N GLU A 13 -14.10 12.66 5.00
CA GLU A 13 -15.27 13.46 4.63
C GLU A 13 -15.67 13.22 3.16
N ALA A 14 -14.71 13.27 2.24
CA ALA A 14 -14.97 13.05 0.81
C ALA A 14 -15.48 11.64 0.49
N LEU A 15 -15.08 10.64 1.27
CA LEU A 15 -15.56 9.26 1.14
C LEU A 15 -16.85 8.96 1.92
N GLY A 16 -17.32 9.88 2.76
CA GLY A 16 -18.50 9.69 3.60
C GLY A 16 -18.33 8.65 4.71
N VAL A 17 -17.10 8.44 5.19
CA VAL A 17 -16.78 7.48 6.26
C VAL A 17 -16.40 8.20 7.56
N GLU A 18 -16.62 7.56 8.70
CA GLU A 18 -16.30 8.14 10.01
C GLU A 18 -14.81 8.51 10.15
N ARG A 19 -13.93 7.65 9.63
CA ARG A 19 -12.47 7.87 9.64
C ARG A 19 -11.76 7.01 8.60
N VAL A 20 -10.61 7.49 8.12
CA VAL A 20 -9.65 6.69 7.36
C VAL A 20 -8.70 6.00 8.34
N GLN A 21 -8.61 4.68 8.27
CA GLN A 21 -7.58 3.94 8.99
C GLN A 21 -6.24 4.05 8.25
N VAL A 22 -5.28 4.74 8.87
CA VAL A 22 -3.94 4.91 8.29
C VAL A 22 -3.03 3.82 8.83
N LEU A 23 -2.69 2.87 7.98
CA LEU A 23 -1.76 1.78 8.28
C LEU A 23 -0.32 2.23 8.01
N ARG A 24 0.48 2.33 9.08
CA ARG A 24 1.91 2.66 9.02
C ARG A 24 2.70 1.50 9.59
N ALA A 25 3.37 0.73 8.75
CA ALA A 25 4.19 -0.38 9.20
C ALA A 25 5.25 0.12 10.21
N PRO A 26 5.47 -0.59 11.34
CA PRO A 26 6.44 -0.20 12.35
C PRO A 26 7.85 -0.55 11.88
N THR A 27 8.35 0.22 10.92
CA THR A 27 9.71 0.12 10.38
C THR A 27 10.58 1.24 10.95
N ASP A 28 11.84 0.96 11.24
CA ASP A 28 12.80 2.04 11.51
C ASP A 28 13.01 2.92 10.26
N ARG A 29 13.67 4.07 10.40
CA ARG A 29 13.83 5.03 9.29
C ARG A 29 14.57 4.43 8.09
N PHE A 30 15.50 3.50 8.31
CA PHE A 30 16.26 2.86 7.25
C PHE A 30 15.43 1.78 6.56
N GLU A 31 14.74 0.94 7.31
CA GLU A 31 13.82 -0.08 6.78
C GLU A 31 12.65 0.56 6.03
N ALA A 32 12.08 1.65 6.54
CA ALA A 32 11.04 2.41 5.86
C ALA A 32 11.52 2.96 4.50
N ALA A 33 12.74 3.51 4.46
CA ALA A 33 13.33 4.02 3.23
C ALA A 33 13.63 2.89 2.22
N ARG A 34 14.04 1.73 2.70
CA ARG A 34 14.29 0.54 1.86
C ARG A 34 13.00 -0.04 1.31
N GLU A 35 11.99 -0.29 2.14
CA GLU A 35 10.70 -0.80 1.66
C GLU A 35 10.02 0.23 0.76
N GLN A 36 10.12 1.54 1.05
CA GLN A 36 9.62 2.57 0.14
C GLN A 36 10.37 2.58 -1.20
N TRP A 37 11.69 2.35 -1.20
CA TRP A 37 12.49 2.18 -2.42
C TRP A 37 12.07 0.94 -3.21
N ASP A 38 11.63 -0.10 -2.49
CA ASP A 38 11.12 -1.37 -3.02
C ASP A 38 9.59 -1.36 -3.28
N ASP A 39 8.99 -0.18 -3.41
CA ASP A 39 7.57 0.03 -3.73
C ASP A 39 6.59 -0.51 -2.66
N GLY A 40 7.01 -0.55 -1.39
CA GLY A 40 6.24 -0.99 -0.22
C GLY A 40 5.01 -0.13 0.12
N ASN A 41 4.73 0.93 -0.64
CA ASN A 41 3.48 1.70 -0.54
C ASN A 41 2.62 1.62 -1.82
N ASN A 42 3.02 0.82 -2.81
CA ASN A 42 2.40 0.77 -4.15
C ASN A 42 1.69 -0.57 -4.42
N PHE A 43 0.84 -0.99 -3.48
CA PHE A 43 0.02 -2.19 -3.63
C PHE A 43 -1.13 -1.98 -4.63
N LEU A 44 -1.52 -3.03 -5.36
CA LEU A 44 -2.73 -3.04 -6.18
C LEU A 44 -3.87 -3.72 -5.42
N ALA A 45 -4.91 -2.97 -5.05
CA ALA A 45 -6.12 -3.54 -4.47
C ALA A 45 -7.02 -4.16 -5.55
N VAL A 46 -7.21 -5.48 -5.50
CA VAL A 46 -8.05 -6.23 -6.45
C VAL A 46 -9.48 -6.41 -5.95
N SER A 47 -9.67 -6.43 -4.63
CA SER A 47 -10.97 -6.38 -3.95
C SER A 47 -10.79 -5.72 -2.57
N PRO A 48 -11.88 -5.34 -1.88
CA PRO A 48 -11.77 -4.90 -0.49
C PRO A 48 -11.02 -5.94 0.35
N GLY A 49 -9.96 -5.50 1.05
CA GLY A 49 -9.14 -6.36 1.89
C GLY A 49 -8.13 -7.26 1.18
N VAL A 50 -8.05 -7.27 -0.17
CA VAL A 50 -7.09 -8.12 -0.91
C VAL A 50 -6.23 -7.26 -1.82
N VAL A 51 -4.91 -7.35 -1.64
CA VAL A 51 -3.93 -6.53 -2.36
C VAL A 51 -2.79 -7.38 -2.94
N LEU A 52 -2.25 -6.96 -4.09
CA LEU A 52 -1.03 -7.50 -4.67
C LEU A 52 0.16 -6.62 -4.28
N GLY A 53 1.25 -7.23 -3.82
CA GLY A 53 2.47 -6.53 -3.40
C GLY A 53 3.72 -7.35 -3.67
N TYR A 54 4.89 -6.71 -3.63
CA TYR A 54 6.15 -7.45 -3.78
C TYR A 54 6.47 -8.27 -2.54
N GLU A 55 6.95 -9.50 -2.75
CA GLU A 55 7.29 -10.43 -1.68
C GLU A 55 8.39 -9.90 -0.73
N ARG A 56 9.30 -9.05 -1.23
CA ARG A 56 10.45 -8.53 -0.48
C ARG A 56 10.09 -7.55 0.63
N ASN A 57 8.90 -6.94 0.59
CA ASN A 57 8.43 -6.00 1.60
C ASN A 57 7.85 -6.72 2.82
N THR A 58 8.64 -7.62 3.40
CA THR A 58 8.18 -8.61 4.38
C THR A 58 7.58 -7.99 5.65
N THR A 59 8.12 -6.86 6.12
CA THR A 59 7.63 -6.18 7.33
C THR A 59 6.26 -5.57 7.05
N THR A 60 6.16 -4.80 5.96
CA THR A 60 4.88 -4.21 5.55
C THR A 60 3.83 -5.28 5.22
N ASN A 61 4.19 -6.33 4.49
CA ASN A 61 3.26 -7.41 4.14
C ASN A 61 2.68 -8.09 5.38
N ARG A 62 3.52 -8.41 6.36
CA ARG A 62 3.08 -8.98 7.64
C ARG A 62 2.20 -8.00 8.42
N PHE A 63 2.61 -6.74 8.49
CA PHE A 63 1.83 -5.71 9.19
C PHE A 63 0.43 -5.54 8.59
N LEU A 64 0.31 -5.53 7.26
CA LEU A 64 -0.99 -5.48 6.57
C LEU A 64 -1.84 -6.72 6.87
N ALA A 65 -1.23 -7.92 6.85
CA ALA A 65 -1.91 -9.17 7.20
C ALA A 65 -2.44 -9.16 8.65
N ASP A 66 -1.65 -8.67 9.61
CA ASP A 66 -2.06 -8.52 11.01
C ASP A 66 -3.23 -7.51 11.17
N HIS A 67 -3.48 -6.64 10.18
CA HIS A 67 -4.60 -5.71 10.11
C HIS A 67 -5.75 -6.18 9.21
N GLY A 68 -5.78 -7.47 8.86
CA GLY A 68 -6.88 -8.08 8.11
C GLY A 68 -6.84 -7.83 6.60
N ILE A 69 -5.69 -7.43 6.05
CA ILE A 69 -5.48 -7.28 4.61
C ILE A 69 -4.73 -8.51 4.09
N GLU A 70 -5.35 -9.28 3.20
CA GLU A 70 -4.69 -10.33 2.46
C GLU A 70 -3.71 -9.73 1.46
N VAL A 71 -2.43 -10.07 1.61
CA VAL A 71 -1.36 -9.67 0.68
C VAL A 71 -0.97 -10.86 -0.18
N VAL A 72 -1.28 -10.80 -1.47
CA VAL A 72 -0.83 -11.77 -2.47
C VAL A 72 0.57 -11.37 -2.94
N PRO A 73 1.61 -12.18 -2.63
CA PRO A 73 2.99 -11.82 -2.94
C PRO A 73 3.31 -12.03 -4.42
N LEU A 74 4.06 -11.09 -4.99
CA LEU A 74 4.60 -11.14 -6.34
C LEU A 74 6.12 -11.11 -6.31
N VAL A 75 6.75 -11.95 -7.13
CA VAL A 75 8.20 -11.91 -7.35
C VAL A 75 8.54 -10.66 -8.15
N GLY A 76 9.33 -9.77 -7.55
CA GLY A 76 9.62 -8.46 -8.10
C GLY A 76 11.09 -8.20 -8.42
N SER A 77 11.94 -9.22 -8.47
CA SER A 77 13.40 -9.07 -8.59
C SER A 77 13.83 -8.23 -9.79
N GLU A 78 13.18 -8.42 -10.95
CA GLU A 78 13.45 -7.63 -12.15
C GLU A 78 12.51 -6.42 -12.28
N LEU A 79 11.20 -6.62 -12.08
CA LEU A 79 10.20 -5.56 -12.25
C LEU A 79 10.39 -4.39 -11.27
N GLY A 80 10.81 -4.70 -10.04
CA GLY A 80 11.13 -3.69 -9.02
C GLY A 80 12.31 -2.78 -9.39
N ARG A 81 13.20 -3.21 -10.29
CA ARG A 81 14.34 -2.38 -10.74
C ARG A 81 13.86 -1.13 -11.49
N GLY A 82 12.66 -1.19 -12.07
CA GLY A 82 11.98 -0.07 -12.71
C GLY A 82 11.38 0.95 -11.74
N ARG A 83 11.48 0.73 -10.41
CA ARG A 83 10.88 1.58 -9.37
C ARG A 83 9.37 1.72 -9.53
N GLY A 84 8.70 0.58 -9.69
CA GLY A 84 7.25 0.52 -9.80
C GLY A 84 6.71 -0.74 -9.16
N GLY A 85 5.69 -0.58 -8.33
CA GLY A 85 4.92 -1.68 -7.77
C GLY A 85 3.79 -2.15 -8.68
N PRO A 86 3.00 -3.14 -8.22
CA PRO A 86 1.87 -3.68 -8.96
C PRO A 86 0.84 -2.61 -9.38
N ARG A 87 0.67 -1.54 -8.59
CA ARG A 87 -0.23 -0.45 -8.98
C ARG A 87 0.30 0.39 -10.13
N CYS A 88 1.61 0.58 -10.25
CA CYS A 88 2.24 1.29 -11.38
C CYS A 88 2.11 0.50 -12.70
N MET A 89 2.12 -0.84 -12.64
CA MET A 89 2.04 -1.72 -13.81
C MET A 89 0.60 -2.01 -14.27
N SER A 90 -0.40 -1.37 -13.67
CA SER A 90 -1.81 -1.67 -13.91
C SER A 90 -2.62 -0.44 -14.28
N CYS A 91 -3.62 -0.67 -15.14
CA CYS A 91 -4.64 0.30 -15.54
C CYS A 91 -6.00 -0.41 -15.49
N PRO A 92 -6.72 -0.35 -14.36
CA PRO A 92 -8.04 -0.98 -14.24
C PRO A 92 -9.00 -0.43 -15.31
N ILE A 93 -9.53 -1.30 -16.16
CA ILE A 93 -10.52 -0.93 -17.19
C ILE A 93 -11.93 -0.89 -16.59
N GLU A 94 -12.23 -1.86 -15.73
CA GLU A 94 -13.51 -1.98 -15.05
C GLU A 94 -13.25 -2.34 -13.57
N ARG A 95 -14.00 -1.70 -12.68
CA ARG A 95 -14.00 -1.98 -11.24
C ARG A 95 -15.38 -1.65 -10.69
N ALA A 96 -15.99 -2.60 -9.98
CA ALA A 96 -17.24 -2.33 -9.29
C ALA A 96 -17.05 -1.21 -8.23
N PRO A 97 -18.07 -0.36 -8.01
CA PRO A 97 -18.04 0.58 -6.89
C PRO A 97 -17.93 -0.18 -5.57
N ALA A 98 -17.35 0.50 -4.57
CA ALA A 98 -17.26 0.00 -3.20
C ALA A 98 -18.61 0.11 -2.49
#